data_AF-A0A7S3NBN2-F1
#
_entry.id   AF-A0A7S3NBN2-F1
#
_cell.length_a   1.000
_cell.length_b   1.000
_cell.length_c   1.000
_cell.angle_alpha   90.00
_cell.angle_beta   90.00
_cell.angle_gamma   90.00
#
_symmetry.space_group_name_H-M   'P 1'
#
loop_
_entity.id
_entity.type
_entity.pdbx_description
1 polymer ?
#
loop_
_entity_poly.entity_id
_entity_poly.type
_entity_poly.pdbx_seq_one_letter_code
_entity_poly.pdbx_strand_id
1 'polypeptide(L)'
;DEKEDIGPIKDSFKYTGPLRRFKVTPKRHVPEHIQKPDYWLFGDPLSEIEADKTNRIIVNSDEDIEAIRLACKIGRLALDAAHSVVAPGVTTDEIDKVVHETIIKHDAYPSPLNYYRFPKSVC
;
A
#
# COMPACT_ATOMS: atom_id res chain seq x y z
N ASP A 1 8.62 10.88 26.17
CA ASP A 1 8.52 9.50 25.66
C ASP A 1 9.65 9.24 24.66
N GLU A 2 10.74 8.68 25.17
CA GLU A 2 11.91 8.31 24.38
C GLU A 2 11.53 7.19 23.40
N LYS A 3 11.57 7.47 22.09
CA LYS A 3 11.58 6.40 21.10
C LYS A 3 12.91 5.66 21.31
N GLU A 4 12.88 4.43 21.82
CA GLU A 4 14.05 3.55 21.79
C GLU A 4 14.55 3.48 20.34
N ASP A 5 15.70 4.08 20.08
CA ASP A 5 16.40 3.99 18.78
C ASP A 5 17.08 2.63 18.67
N ILE A 6 16.24 1.61 18.54
CA ILE A 6 16.64 0.28 18.08
C ILE A 6 16.96 0.43 16.60
N GLY A 7 18.22 0.74 16.30
CA GLY A 7 18.75 0.93 14.95
C GLY A 7 18.50 -0.25 13.99
N PRO A 8 19.25 -0.35 12.88
CA PRO A 8 19.00 -1.35 11.84
C PRO A 8 18.89 -2.78 12.41
N ILE A 9 17.99 -3.59 11.83
CA ILE A 9 17.86 -4.99 12.23
C ILE A 9 19.18 -5.69 11.90
N LYS A 10 19.76 -6.36 12.90
CA LYS A 10 20.94 -7.19 12.72
C LYS A 10 20.52 -8.52 12.10
N ASP A 11 21.04 -8.82 10.92
CA ASP A 11 20.86 -10.11 10.25
C ASP A 11 22.17 -10.56 9.59
N SER A 12 22.19 -11.81 9.12
CA SER A 12 23.33 -12.41 8.39
C SER A 12 23.24 -12.23 6.88
N PHE A 13 22.29 -11.43 6.38
CA PHE A 13 22.07 -11.27 4.95
C PHE A 13 23.14 -10.38 4.32
N LYS A 14 23.65 -10.78 3.15
CA LYS A 14 24.67 -10.01 2.42
C LYS A 14 24.02 -8.94 1.54
N TYR A 15 23.97 -7.72 2.04
CA TYR A 15 23.42 -6.57 1.31
C TYR A 15 24.30 -6.15 0.12
N THR A 16 23.66 -5.64 -0.93
CA THR A 16 24.32 -5.12 -2.15
C THR A 16 24.80 -3.67 -2.01
N GLY A 17 24.34 -2.94 -0.98
CA GLY A 17 24.64 -1.53 -0.76
C GLY A 17 24.52 -1.11 0.72
N PRO A 18 24.46 0.20 1.03
CA PRO A 18 24.46 0.70 2.40
C PRO A 18 23.08 0.66 3.10
N LEU A 19 21.99 0.58 2.34
CA LEU A 19 20.63 0.56 2.90
C LEU A 19 20.40 -0.71 3.74
N ARG A 20 19.72 -0.57 4.89
CA ARG A 20 19.38 -1.67 5.80
C ARG A 20 17.91 -1.63 6.16
N ARG A 21 17.33 -2.80 6.41
CA ARG A 21 15.94 -2.92 6.90
C ARG A 21 15.85 -2.42 8.35
N PHE A 22 14.74 -1.75 8.65
CA PHE A 22 14.36 -1.32 10.00
C PHE A 22 13.12 -2.07 10.47
N LYS A 23 12.76 -1.89 11.75
CA LYS A 23 11.56 -2.49 12.35
C LYS A 23 10.32 -2.02 11.59
N VAL A 24 9.51 -2.98 11.15
CA VAL A 24 8.23 -2.73 10.47
C VAL A 24 7.14 -2.59 11.54
N THR A 25 6.40 -1.48 11.54
CA THR A 25 5.26 -1.30 12.45
C THR A 25 4.07 -2.18 11.99
N PRO A 26 3.12 -2.54 12.88
CA PRO A 26 1.95 -3.34 12.52
C PRO A 26 1.14 -2.77 11.34
N LYS A 27 0.36 -3.63 10.68
CA LYS A 27 -0.57 -3.21 9.61
C LYS A 27 -1.58 -2.19 10.15
N ARG A 28 -1.86 -1.16 9.37
CA ARG A 28 -2.82 -0.11 9.72
C ARG A 28 -4.25 -0.61 9.50
N HIS A 29 -5.17 -0.13 10.34
CA HIS A 29 -6.57 -0.53 10.33
C HIS A 29 -7.32 0.11 9.15
N VAL A 30 -8.12 -0.69 8.44
CA VAL A 30 -9.04 -0.23 7.40
C VAL A 30 -10.48 -0.30 7.97
N PRO A 31 -11.24 0.82 7.99
CA PRO A 31 -12.64 0.83 8.41
C PRO A 31 -13.53 -0.18 7.70
N GLU A 32 -14.55 -0.69 8.41
CA GLU A 32 -15.39 -1.76 7.90
C GLU A 32 -16.23 -1.38 6.68
N HIS A 33 -16.63 -0.12 6.58
CA HIS A 33 -17.47 0.39 5.50
C HIS A 33 -16.74 0.48 4.15
N ILE A 34 -15.41 0.45 4.14
CA ILE A 34 -14.61 0.48 2.92
C ILE A 34 -14.70 -0.87 2.22
N GLN A 35 -15.02 -0.85 0.92
CA GLN A 35 -15.01 -2.03 0.07
C GLN A 35 -13.59 -2.60 -0.01
N LYS A 36 -13.46 -3.90 0.25
CA LYS A 36 -12.16 -4.58 0.33
C LYS A 36 -11.99 -5.51 -0.88
N PRO A 37 -10.78 -5.60 -1.48
CA PRO A 37 -10.49 -6.55 -2.56
C PRO A 37 -10.50 -7.99 -2.04
N ASP A 38 -10.63 -8.99 -2.90
CA ASP A 38 -10.72 -10.41 -2.51
C ASP A 38 -9.55 -10.91 -1.63
N TYR A 39 -8.36 -10.37 -1.83
CA TYR A 39 -7.16 -10.69 -1.06
C TYR A 39 -7.06 -10.02 0.31
N TRP A 40 -7.94 -9.09 0.68
CA TRP A 40 -7.74 -8.21 1.84
C TRP A 40 -7.49 -8.96 3.15
N LEU A 41 -8.06 -10.15 3.31
CA LEU A 41 -8.00 -10.95 4.54
C LEU A 41 -6.79 -11.92 4.53
N PHE A 42 -6.68 -12.77 3.52
CA PHE A 42 -5.68 -13.85 3.47
C PHE A 42 -4.41 -13.48 2.67
N GLY A 43 -4.50 -12.45 1.85
CA GLY A 43 -3.43 -11.94 1.00
C GLY A 43 -3.28 -12.65 -0.34
N ASP A 44 -4.21 -13.53 -0.70
CA ASP A 44 -4.15 -14.30 -1.95
C ASP A 44 -5.16 -13.71 -2.96
N PRO A 45 -4.71 -13.12 -4.09
CA PRO A 45 -5.57 -12.45 -5.08
C PRO A 45 -6.20 -13.46 -6.06
N LEU A 46 -7.24 -14.15 -5.59
CA LEU A 46 -7.84 -15.29 -6.30
C LEU A 46 -8.38 -14.92 -7.68
N SER A 47 -9.01 -13.75 -7.82
CA SER A 47 -9.54 -13.24 -9.08
C SER A 47 -8.44 -13.01 -10.13
N GLU A 48 -7.28 -12.46 -9.73
CA GLU A 48 -6.13 -12.26 -10.60
C GLU A 48 -5.52 -13.60 -11.04
N ILE A 49 -5.36 -14.54 -10.10
CA ILE A 49 -4.83 -15.89 -10.38
C ILE A 49 -5.71 -16.64 -11.39
N GLU A 50 -7.03 -16.47 -11.32
CA GLU A 50 -7.94 -17.07 -12.30
C GLU A 50 -7.90 -16.36 -13.65
N ALA A 51 -7.85 -15.03 -13.65
CA ALA A 51 -7.79 -14.23 -14.87
C ALA A 51 -6.52 -14.52 -15.70
N ASP A 52 -5.37 -14.69 -15.04
CA ASP A 52 -4.07 -14.94 -15.68
C ASP A 52 -4.08 -16.20 -16.56
N LYS A 53 -4.86 -17.22 -16.18
CA LYS A 53 -5.00 -18.47 -16.95
C LYS A 53 -5.68 -18.28 -18.30
N THR A 54 -6.44 -17.20 -18.47
CA THR A 54 -7.30 -17.01 -19.65
C THR A 54 -6.59 -16.29 -20.80
N ASN A 55 -5.50 -15.56 -20.50
CA ASN A 55 -4.79 -14.68 -21.45
C ASN A 55 -5.73 -13.71 -22.21
N ARG A 56 -6.83 -13.28 -21.57
CA ARG A 56 -7.81 -12.36 -22.13
C ARG A 56 -7.53 -10.94 -21.64
N ILE A 57 -7.61 -9.98 -22.56
CA ILE A 57 -7.58 -8.56 -22.23
C ILE A 57 -9.02 -8.09 -22.03
N ILE A 58 -9.31 -7.53 -20.86
CA ILE A 58 -10.62 -6.97 -20.55
C ILE A 58 -10.82 -5.69 -21.36
N VAL A 59 -11.95 -5.61 -22.07
CA VAL A 59 -12.43 -4.38 -22.70
C VAL A 59 -13.47 -3.77 -21.75
N ASN A 60 -13.09 -2.68 -21.10
CA ASN A 60 -13.88 -2.02 -20.05
C ASN A 60 -15.15 -1.38 -20.63
N SER A 61 -16.25 -1.43 -19.88
CA SER A 61 -17.45 -0.63 -20.18
C SER A 61 -17.25 0.85 -19.85
N ASP A 62 -18.21 1.69 -20.22
CA ASP A 62 -18.20 3.10 -19.83
C ASP A 62 -18.26 3.28 -18.30
N GLU A 63 -19.01 2.42 -17.59
CA GLU A 63 -19.05 2.44 -16.12
C GLU A 63 -17.70 2.05 -15.50
N ASP A 64 -17.04 0.99 -16.03
CA ASP A 64 -15.71 0.57 -15.58
C ASP A 64 -14.69 1.70 -15.77
N ILE A 65 -14.73 2.40 -16.90
CA ILE A 65 -13.84 3.52 -17.20
C ILE A 65 -14.04 4.67 -16.21
N GLU A 66 -15.28 5.02 -15.87
CA GLU A 66 -15.55 6.07 -14.86
C GLU A 66 -15.07 5.66 -13.46
N ALA A 67 -15.26 4.39 -13.07
CA ALA A 67 -14.75 3.88 -11.81
C ALA A 67 -13.21 3.92 -11.76
N ILE A 68 -12.54 3.51 -12.84
CA ILE A 68 -11.07 3.59 -12.97
C ILE A 68 -10.60 5.04 -12.89
N ARG A 69 -11.27 5.99 -13.57
CA ARG A 69 -10.94 7.42 -13.50
C ARG A 69 -10.99 7.94 -12.06
N LEU A 70 -12.01 7.57 -11.30
CA LEU A 70 -12.14 7.93 -9.89
C LEU A 70 -10.99 7.32 -9.05
N ALA A 71 -10.71 6.02 -9.21
CA ALA A 71 -9.61 5.36 -8.52
C ALA A 71 -8.26 6.00 -8.83
N CYS A 72 -7.98 6.32 -10.09
CA CYS A 72 -6.76 7.01 -10.51
C CYS A 72 -6.65 8.42 -9.90
N LYS A 73 -7.76 9.15 -9.78
CA LYS A 73 -7.79 10.47 -9.12
C LYS A 73 -7.41 10.37 -7.65
N ILE A 74 -7.92 9.36 -6.94
CA ILE A 74 -7.56 9.10 -5.54
C ILE A 74 -6.08 8.72 -5.44
N GLY A 75 -5.58 7.87 -6.34
CA GLY A 75 -4.16 7.52 -6.42
C GLY A 75 -3.24 8.73 -6.60
N ARG A 76 -3.63 9.68 -7.46
CA ARG A 76 -2.94 10.98 -7.60
C ARG A 76 -2.95 11.77 -6.30
N LEU A 77 -4.09 11.91 -5.64
CA LEU A 77 -4.18 12.63 -4.35
C LEU A 77 -3.28 12.01 -3.28
N ALA A 78 -3.21 10.67 -3.21
CA ALA A 78 -2.34 9.96 -2.29
C ALA A 78 -0.84 10.18 -2.60
N LEU A 79 -0.46 10.17 -3.88
CA LEU A 79 0.90 10.45 -4.32
C LEU A 79 1.33 11.89 -3.99
N ASP A 80 0.44 12.86 -4.23
CA ASP A 80 0.73 14.27 -3.94
C ASP A 80 0.83 14.51 -2.42
N ALA A 81 0.00 13.82 -1.62
CA ALA A 81 0.09 13.85 -0.16
C ALA A 81 1.42 13.25 0.34
N ALA A 82 1.85 12.11 -0.22
CA ALA A 82 3.16 11.53 0.07
C ALA A 82 4.29 12.50 -0.25
N HIS A 83 4.25 13.12 -1.42
CA HIS A 83 5.26 14.09 -1.86
C HIS A 83 5.38 15.27 -0.88
N SER A 84 4.25 15.77 -0.37
CA SER A 84 4.22 16.94 0.52
C SER A 84 4.94 16.75 1.86
N VAL A 85 5.14 15.51 2.29
CA VAL A 85 5.77 15.18 3.58
C VAL A 85 7.22 14.69 3.45
N VAL A 86 7.77 14.60 2.23
CA VAL A 86 9.16 14.19 2.02
C VAL A 86 10.10 15.26 2.55
N ALA A 87 10.80 14.95 3.64
CA ALA A 87 11.82 15.81 4.22
C ALA A 87 12.89 14.99 4.95
N PRO A 88 14.13 15.50 5.13
CA PRO A 88 15.13 14.84 5.96
C PRO A 88 14.61 14.55 7.37
N GLY A 89 14.87 13.33 7.85
CA GLY A 89 14.40 12.86 9.16
C GLY A 89 13.00 12.24 9.17
N VAL A 90 12.20 12.40 8.10
CA VAL A 90 10.91 11.71 7.95
C VAL A 90 11.17 10.26 7.54
N THR A 91 10.56 9.33 8.26
CA THR A 91 10.65 7.90 7.99
C THR A 91 9.69 7.48 6.88
N THR A 92 10.02 6.40 6.17
CA THR A 92 9.09 5.81 5.19
C THR A 92 7.81 5.27 5.83
N ASP A 93 7.82 4.90 7.11
CA ASP A 93 6.61 4.51 7.84
C ASP A 93 5.67 5.70 8.10
N GLU A 94 6.23 6.90 8.30
CA GLU A 94 5.46 8.15 8.39
C GLU A 94 4.86 8.53 7.04
N ILE A 95 5.58 8.33 5.94
CA ILE A 95 5.03 8.52 4.58
C ILE A 95 3.90 7.51 4.30
N ASP A 96 4.10 6.22 4.61
CA ASP A 96 3.05 5.20 4.52
C ASP A 96 1.79 5.57 5.31
N LYS A 97 1.95 6.16 6.51
CA LYS A 97 0.83 6.64 7.31
C LYS A 97 0.01 7.68 6.55
N VAL A 98 0.67 8.69 5.99
CA VAL A 98 0.01 9.79 5.26
C VAL A 98 -0.71 9.25 4.02
N VAL A 99 -0.08 8.34 3.28
CA VAL A 99 -0.72 7.67 2.13
C VAL A 99 -1.94 6.88 2.56
N HIS A 100 -1.80 6.05 3.60
CA HIS A 100 -2.90 5.26 4.14
C HIS A 100 -4.09 6.15 4.54
N GLU A 101 -3.86 7.17 5.38
CA GLU A 101 -4.91 8.07 5.85
C GLU A 101 -5.57 8.84 4.70
N THR A 102 -4.80 9.24 3.69
CA THR A 102 -5.33 9.92 2.50
C THR A 102 -6.26 8.99 1.72
N ILE A 103 -5.91 7.73 1.55
CA ILE A 103 -6.72 6.74 0.85
C ILE A 103 -8.00 6.43 1.64
N ILE A 104 -7.90 6.20 2.95
CA ILE A 104 -9.05 5.96 3.84
C ILE A 104 -10.03 7.15 3.84
N LYS A 105 -9.52 8.39 3.84
CA LYS A 105 -10.34 9.61 3.78
C LYS A 105 -11.21 9.71 2.52
N HIS A 106 -10.83 9.02 1.45
CA HIS A 106 -11.58 8.97 0.20
C HIS A 106 -12.34 7.64 0.02
N ASP A 107 -12.65 6.95 1.13
CA ASP A 107 -13.41 5.70 1.16
C ASP A 107 -12.84 4.58 0.27
N ALA A 108 -11.52 4.57 0.11
CA ALA A 108 -10.80 3.61 -0.73
C ALA A 108 -9.91 2.66 0.10
N TYR A 109 -9.61 1.50 -0.49
CA TYR A 109 -8.66 0.54 0.08
C TYR A 109 -7.25 0.76 -0.47
N PRO A 110 -6.20 0.80 0.36
CA PRO A 110 -4.82 0.86 -0.13
C PRO A 110 -4.41 -0.50 -0.71
N SER A 111 -4.47 -0.67 -2.02
CA SER A 111 -4.29 -1.95 -2.72
C SER A 111 -3.06 -2.77 -2.31
N PRO A 112 -1.87 -2.19 -2.04
CA PRO A 112 -0.72 -2.97 -1.59
C PRO A 112 -0.95 -3.67 -0.25
N LEU A 113 -1.82 -3.14 0.61
CA LEU A 113 -2.00 -3.67 1.95
C LEU A 113 -2.50 -5.12 1.89
N ASN A 114 -1.74 -6.01 2.51
CA ASN A 114 -1.96 -7.45 2.51
C ASN A 114 -1.91 -8.16 1.14
N TYR A 115 -1.74 -7.48 0.02
CA TYR A 115 -1.54 -8.13 -1.29
C TYR A 115 -0.28 -9.01 -1.26
N TYR A 116 -0.41 -10.32 -1.49
CA TYR A 116 0.63 -11.32 -1.22
C TYR A 116 1.31 -11.15 0.15
N ARG A 117 0.52 -10.77 1.15
CA ARG A 117 0.95 -10.51 2.54
C ARG A 117 1.87 -9.28 2.70
N PHE A 118 1.94 -8.39 1.71
CA PHE A 118 2.69 -7.13 1.82
C PHE A 118 2.19 -6.30 3.03
N PRO A 119 3.08 -5.79 3.89
CA PRO A 119 2.69 -5.32 5.23
C PRO A 119 2.27 -3.84 5.28
N LYS A 120 2.35 -3.10 4.18
CA LYS A 120 2.18 -1.65 4.14
C LYS A 120 1.21 -1.22 3.04
N SER A 121 0.84 0.05 3.05
CA SER A 121 -0.17 0.64 2.16
C SER A 121 0.45 1.16 0.86
N VAL A 122 1.77 1.32 0.82
CA VAL A 122 2.54 1.86 -0.30
C VAL A 122 3.97 1.30 -0.28
N CYS A 123 4.66 1.43 -1.42
CA CYS A 123 6.08 1.13 -1.60
C CYS A 123 6.88 2.36 -2.04
#